data_AF-C9Y3I6-F1
#
_entry.id   AF-C9Y3I6-F1
#
_cell.length_a   1.000
_cell.length_b   1.000
_cell.length_c   1.000
_cell.angle_alpha   90.00
_cell.angle_beta   90.00
_cell.angle_gamma   90.00
#
_symmetry.space_group_name_H-M   'P 1'
#
loop_
_entity.id
_entity.type
_entity.pdbx_description
1 polymer ?
#
loop_
_entity_poly.entity_id
_entity_poly.type
_entity_poly.pdbx_seq_one_letter_code
_entity_poly.pdbx_strand_id
1 'polypeptide(L)'
;MTDQHYAFRELLKIRESSELARLYALVDGIQYERATCAELHEEGGVCSLFSLPEDKVLAFAGPWLMDMSALTEDVFVKICQLEKEYPAVSWIISAQPLLSLSQHLQSCLMISFPSKQTGVFRFYDCRVLKALPELLSQEQSTHLMKYTMRWLFLSDNKINIYQSDKDALNVSISANNIGSKEVL
;
A
#
# COMPACT_ATOMS: atom_id res chain seq x y z
N MET A 1 -1.02 -13.73 15.45
CA MET A 1 0.22 -13.61 14.62
C MET A 1 0.45 -12.20 14.07
N THR A 2 -0.56 -11.33 14.15
CA THR A 2 -0.61 -9.96 13.63
C THR A 2 0.49 -9.04 14.15
N ASP A 3 0.84 -9.13 15.45
CA ASP A 3 1.85 -8.26 16.09
C ASP A 3 3.30 -8.53 15.62
N GLN A 4 3.55 -9.68 14.98
CA GLN A 4 4.88 -10.02 14.46
C GLN A 4 5.15 -9.36 13.10
N HIS A 5 4.10 -8.98 12.37
CA HIS A 5 4.25 -8.38 11.06
C HIS A 5 4.88 -6.99 11.17
N TYR A 6 5.82 -6.69 10.27
CA TYR A 6 6.63 -5.48 10.36
C TYR A 6 5.80 -4.19 10.27
N ALA A 7 4.69 -4.19 9.52
CA ALA A 7 3.79 -3.05 9.43
C ALA A 7 3.07 -2.74 10.76
N PHE A 8 2.69 -3.76 11.53
CA PHE A 8 2.08 -3.57 12.86
C PHE A 8 3.10 -3.07 13.88
N ARG A 9 4.33 -3.59 13.86
CA ARG A 9 5.41 -3.06 14.71
C ARG A 9 5.66 -1.58 14.42
N GLU A 10 5.58 -1.17 13.15
CA GLU A 10 5.76 0.22 12.80
C GLU A 10 4.55 1.09 13.19
N LEU A 11 3.33 0.57 13.07
CA LEU A 11 2.12 1.22 13.57
C LEU A 11 2.23 1.51 15.08
N LEU A 12 2.71 0.55 15.87
CA LEU A 12 2.85 0.71 17.32
C LEU A 12 3.80 1.87 17.66
N LYS A 13 4.93 2.00 16.96
CA LYS A 13 5.85 3.14 17.15
C LYS A 13 5.19 4.48 16.82
N ILE A 14 4.44 4.55 15.72
CA ILE A 14 3.73 5.77 15.35
C ILE A 14 2.68 6.13 16.42
N ARG A 15 1.99 5.14 16.98
CA ARG A 15 0.97 5.35 18.02
C ARG A 15 1.50 5.91 19.33
N GLU A 16 2.81 5.81 19.60
CA GLU A 16 3.45 6.52 20.73
C GLU A 16 3.33 8.06 20.60
N SER A 17 3.18 8.56 19.37
CA SER A 17 3.08 9.99 19.07
C SER A 17 1.75 10.40 18.41
N SER A 18 0.98 9.44 17.91
CA SER A 18 -0.31 9.67 17.24
C SER A 18 -1.28 8.50 17.45
N GLU A 19 -2.15 8.62 18.45
CA GLU A 19 -3.14 7.57 18.79
C GLU A 19 -4.15 7.30 17.66
N LEU A 20 -4.37 8.28 16.76
CA LEU A 20 -5.29 8.17 15.63
C LEU A 20 -4.73 7.34 14.47
N ALA A 21 -3.47 6.93 14.53
CA ALA A 21 -2.84 6.16 13.46
C ALA A 21 -3.51 4.80 13.26
N ARG A 22 -3.86 4.53 12.01
CA ARG A 22 -4.42 3.28 11.50
C ARG A 22 -3.49 2.69 10.45
N LEU A 23 -3.61 1.39 10.27
CA LEU A 23 -2.86 0.63 9.27
C LEU A 23 -3.80 0.18 8.17
N TYR A 24 -3.39 0.45 6.93
CA TYR A 24 -4.09 0.05 5.73
C TYR A 24 -3.20 -0.83 4.87
N ALA A 25 -3.77 -1.87 4.27
CA ALA A 25 -3.14 -2.59 3.16
C ALA A 25 -3.61 -1.99 1.84
N LEU A 26 -2.68 -1.69 0.93
CA LEU A 26 -2.95 -1.37 -0.46
C LEU A 26 -2.54 -2.58 -1.31
N VAL A 27 -3.53 -3.17 -1.98
CA VAL A 27 -3.41 -4.48 -2.65
C VAL A 27 -3.72 -4.34 -4.15
N ASP A 28 -2.86 -4.93 -4.99
CA ASP A 28 -3.10 -5.09 -6.43
C ASP A 28 -4.14 -6.20 -6.66
N GLY A 29 -5.36 -5.82 -7.04
CA GLY A 29 -6.51 -6.72 -7.15
C GLY A 29 -6.31 -7.83 -8.19
N ILE A 30 -5.64 -7.55 -9.32
CA ILE A 30 -5.38 -8.60 -10.32
C ILE A 30 -4.41 -9.66 -9.80
N GLN A 31 -3.47 -9.30 -8.94
CA GLN A 31 -2.53 -10.24 -8.35
C GLN A 31 -3.20 -11.03 -7.22
N TYR A 32 -4.08 -10.39 -6.46
CA TYR A 32 -4.92 -11.06 -5.47
C TYR A 32 -5.80 -12.13 -6.12
N GLU A 33 -6.49 -11.80 -7.21
CA GLU A 33 -7.36 -12.74 -7.94
C GLU A 33 -6.54 -13.93 -8.47
N ARG A 34 -5.39 -13.67 -9.11
CA ARG A 34 -4.52 -14.74 -9.61
C ARG A 34 -4.02 -15.68 -8.52
N ALA A 35 -3.72 -15.16 -7.33
CA ALA A 35 -3.20 -15.95 -6.23
C ALA A 35 -4.28 -16.73 -5.48
N THR A 36 -5.51 -16.22 -5.43
CA THR A 36 -6.59 -16.77 -4.60
C THR A 36 -7.75 -17.38 -5.38
N CYS A 37 -7.79 -17.16 -6.70
CA CYS A 37 -8.93 -17.45 -7.58
C CYS A 37 -10.24 -16.80 -7.11
N ALA A 38 -10.15 -15.67 -6.40
CA ALA A 38 -11.28 -14.93 -5.86
C ALA A 38 -11.12 -13.43 -6.10
N GLU A 39 -12.23 -12.77 -6.46
CA GLU A 39 -12.28 -11.32 -6.60
C GLU A 39 -12.39 -10.63 -5.24
N LEU A 40 -11.87 -9.41 -5.17
CA LEU A 40 -12.12 -8.51 -4.04
C LEU A 40 -13.45 -7.79 -4.25
N HIS A 41 -14.16 -7.57 -3.14
CA HIS A 41 -15.45 -6.88 -3.11
C HIS A 41 -15.45 -5.84 -2.01
N GLU A 42 -16.27 -4.79 -2.17
CA GLU A 42 -16.43 -3.76 -1.14
C GLU A 42 -17.22 -4.32 0.04
N GLU A 43 -16.54 -4.53 1.16
CA GLU A 43 -17.14 -5.01 2.39
C GLU A 43 -16.25 -4.65 3.59
N GLY A 44 -16.84 -4.34 4.74
CA GLY A 44 -16.14 -4.43 6.03
C GLY A 44 -14.78 -3.73 6.11
N GLY A 45 -14.66 -2.50 5.58
CA GLY A 45 -13.39 -1.76 5.58
C GLY A 45 -12.49 -2.00 4.37
N VAL A 46 -12.98 -2.67 3.34
CA VAL A 46 -12.33 -2.85 2.04
C VAL A 46 -12.99 -1.91 1.02
N CYS A 47 -12.19 -1.12 0.30
CA CYS A 47 -12.69 -0.25 -0.76
C CYS A 47 -11.82 -0.29 -2.02
N SER A 48 -12.48 -0.22 -3.18
CA SER A 48 -11.79 -0.08 -4.46
C SER A 48 -11.32 1.37 -4.64
N LEU A 49 -10.12 1.56 -5.19
CA LEU A 49 -9.69 2.86 -5.68
C LEU A 49 -10.10 3.09 -7.15
N PHE A 50 -10.65 2.09 -7.82
CA PHE A 50 -11.40 2.27 -9.05
C PHE A 50 -12.87 2.50 -8.68
N SER A 51 -13.24 3.75 -8.45
CA SER A 51 -14.54 4.17 -7.91
C SER A 51 -15.46 4.84 -8.94
N LEU A 52 -14.94 5.20 -10.11
CA LEU A 52 -15.75 5.80 -11.17
C LEU A 52 -16.69 4.74 -11.78
N PRO A 53 -17.93 5.10 -12.17
CA PRO A 53 -18.89 4.16 -12.75
C PRO A 53 -18.33 3.36 -13.93
N GLU A 54 -17.55 4.00 -14.79
CA GLU A 54 -16.87 3.40 -15.95
C GLU A 54 -15.82 2.36 -15.55
N ASP A 55 -15.20 2.50 -14.38
CA ASP A 55 -14.14 1.61 -13.92
C ASP A 55 -14.69 0.40 -13.15
N LYS A 56 -15.98 0.40 -12.76
CA LYS A 56 -16.57 -0.65 -11.92
C LYS A 56 -16.44 -2.06 -12.51
N VAL A 57 -16.49 -2.18 -13.84
CA VAL A 57 -16.32 -3.47 -14.54
C VAL A 57 -14.89 -4.02 -14.36
N LEU A 58 -13.91 -3.14 -14.13
CA LEU A 58 -12.50 -3.48 -13.97
C LEU A 58 -12.03 -3.36 -12.51
N ALA A 59 -12.91 -2.97 -11.58
CA ALA A 59 -12.55 -2.68 -10.20
C ALA A 59 -11.90 -3.88 -9.48
N PHE A 60 -12.36 -5.10 -9.77
CA PHE A 60 -11.75 -6.32 -9.21
C PHE A 60 -10.24 -6.44 -9.52
N ALA A 61 -9.81 -5.95 -10.68
CA ALA A 61 -8.42 -5.97 -11.13
C ALA A 61 -7.63 -4.71 -10.72
N GLY A 62 -8.30 -3.71 -10.16
CA GLY A 62 -7.72 -2.45 -9.74
C GLY A 62 -7.04 -2.51 -8.36
N PRO A 63 -6.57 -1.36 -7.86
CA PRO A 63 -6.04 -1.27 -6.51
C PRO A 63 -7.14 -1.21 -5.45
N TRP A 64 -6.95 -1.96 -4.36
CA TRP A 64 -7.86 -2.04 -3.22
C TRP A 64 -7.18 -1.57 -1.94
N LEU A 65 -7.88 -0.78 -1.15
CA LEU A 65 -7.42 -0.30 0.15
C LEU A 65 -8.25 -0.98 1.25
N MET A 66 -7.57 -1.54 2.26
CA MET A 66 -8.20 -2.33 3.32
C MET A 66 -7.79 -1.81 4.69
N ASP A 67 -8.75 -1.50 5.56
CA ASP A 67 -8.51 -1.14 6.96
C ASP A 67 -8.19 -2.39 7.77
N MET A 68 -6.95 -2.49 8.26
CA MET A 68 -6.51 -3.70 8.95
C MET A 68 -7.19 -3.95 10.29
N SER A 69 -7.87 -2.96 10.86
CA SER A 69 -8.68 -3.15 12.07
C SER A 69 -10.03 -3.80 11.80
N ALA A 70 -10.48 -3.82 10.55
CA ALA A 70 -11.78 -4.37 10.15
C ALA A 70 -11.68 -5.76 9.49
N LEU A 71 -10.48 -6.24 9.16
CA LEU A 71 -10.27 -7.53 8.51
C LEU A 71 -10.19 -8.68 9.52
N THR A 72 -10.59 -9.88 9.07
CA THR A 72 -10.39 -11.12 9.83
C THR A 72 -8.93 -11.59 9.75
N GLU A 73 -8.51 -12.44 10.69
CA GLU A 73 -7.16 -13.03 10.68
C GLU A 73 -6.89 -13.84 9.39
N ASP A 74 -7.89 -14.53 8.85
CA ASP A 74 -7.77 -15.30 7.61
C ASP A 74 -7.44 -14.41 6.40
N VAL A 75 -8.10 -13.25 6.28
CA VAL A 75 -7.82 -12.28 5.22
C VAL A 75 -6.42 -11.72 5.39
N PHE A 76 -6.02 -11.40 6.61
CA PHE A 76 -4.67 -10.91 6.90
C PHE A 76 -3.58 -11.93 6.52
N VAL A 77 -3.75 -13.20 6.86
CA VAL A 77 -2.81 -14.27 6.47
C VAL A 77 -2.66 -14.37 4.96
N LYS A 78 -3.77 -14.28 4.21
CA LYS A 78 -3.75 -14.26 2.73
C LYS A 78 -2.97 -13.08 2.18
N ILE A 79 -3.18 -11.88 2.73
CA ILE A 79 -2.45 -10.66 2.32
C ILE A 79 -0.95 -10.82 2.59
N CYS A 80 -0.57 -11.33 3.76
CA CYS A 80 0.83 -11.59 4.09
C CYS A 80 1.48 -12.66 3.21
N GLN A 81 0.72 -13.66 2.75
CA GLN A 81 1.21 -14.63 1.78
C GLN A 81 1.39 -13.98 0.40
N LEU A 82 0.39 -13.22 -0.05
CA LEU A 82 0.44 -12.48 -1.31
C LEU A 82 1.64 -11.54 -1.40
N GLU A 83 1.94 -10.82 -0.32
CA GLU A 83 3.12 -9.94 -0.22
C GLU A 83 4.45 -10.66 -0.49
N LYS A 84 4.58 -11.90 -0.01
CA LYS A 84 5.82 -12.68 -0.15
C LYS A 84 6.00 -13.23 -1.56
N GLU A 85 4.90 -13.50 -2.25
CA GLU A 85 4.90 -14.15 -3.55
C GLU A 85 4.88 -13.13 -4.71
N TYR A 86 4.27 -11.97 -4.52
CA TYR A 86 4.03 -10.98 -5.56
C TYR A 86 4.32 -9.55 -5.09
N PRO A 87 4.75 -8.63 -5.99
CA PRO A 87 4.92 -7.20 -5.68
C PRO A 87 3.57 -6.47 -5.58
N ALA A 88 2.61 -7.06 -4.87
CA ALA A 88 1.18 -6.74 -4.92
C ALA A 88 0.65 -6.09 -3.64
N VAL A 89 1.46 -6.00 -2.58
CA VAL A 89 1.01 -5.51 -1.28
C VAL A 89 1.97 -4.45 -0.76
N SER A 90 1.42 -3.29 -0.41
CA SER A 90 2.10 -2.29 0.38
C SER A 90 1.22 -1.85 1.54
N TRP A 91 1.82 -1.22 2.55
CA TRP A 91 1.17 -0.86 3.80
C TRP A 91 1.25 0.64 4.02
N ILE A 92 0.13 1.25 4.39
CA ILE A 92 0.03 2.69 4.62
C ILE A 92 -0.38 2.92 6.07
N ILE A 93 0.42 3.69 6.80
CA ILE A 93 0.05 4.21 8.11
C ILE A 93 -0.46 5.64 7.93
N SER A 94 -1.68 5.90 8.38
CA SER A 94 -2.34 7.20 8.25
C SER A 94 -3.19 7.50 9.47
N ALA A 95 -3.32 8.78 9.83
CA ALA A 95 -4.33 9.24 10.79
C ALA A 95 -5.70 9.48 10.15
N GLN A 96 -5.78 9.50 8.81
CA GLN A 96 -7.03 9.71 8.10
C GLN A 96 -7.93 8.47 8.19
N PRO A 97 -9.27 8.66 8.22
CA PRO A 97 -10.21 7.56 8.01
C PRO A 97 -10.08 6.94 6.61
N LEU A 98 -10.52 5.68 6.46
CA LEU A 98 -10.44 4.91 5.21
C LEU A 98 -10.95 5.70 4.00
N LEU A 99 -12.13 6.33 4.11
CA LEU A 99 -12.75 7.08 3.02
C LEU A 99 -11.92 8.29 2.56
N SER A 100 -11.37 9.05 3.51
CA SER A 100 -10.55 10.23 3.18
C SER A 100 -9.22 9.83 2.55
N LEU A 101 -8.62 8.73 3.05
CA LEU A 101 -7.40 8.18 2.46
C LEU A 101 -7.67 7.62 1.05
N SER A 102 -8.76 6.88 0.86
CA SER A 102 -9.10 6.29 -0.43
C SER A 102 -9.37 7.37 -1.48
N GLN A 103 -10.14 8.41 -1.16
CA GLN A 103 -10.41 9.53 -2.08
C GLN A 103 -9.12 10.24 -2.53
N HIS A 104 -8.15 10.41 -1.62
CA HIS A 104 -6.86 11.02 -1.97
C HIS A 104 -6.01 10.11 -2.88
N LEU A 105 -5.93 8.82 -2.56
CA LEU A 105 -5.23 7.86 -3.42
C LEU A 105 -5.90 7.74 -4.79
N GLN A 106 -7.23 7.78 -4.84
CA GLN A 106 -8.02 7.84 -6.07
C GLN A 106 -7.64 9.04 -6.93
N SER A 107 -7.53 10.24 -6.35
CA SER A 107 -7.12 11.44 -7.11
C SER A 107 -5.69 11.35 -7.65
N CYS A 108 -4.86 10.46 -7.10
CA CYS A 108 -3.50 10.22 -7.57
C CYS A 108 -3.40 9.14 -8.67
N LEU A 109 -4.47 8.38 -8.94
CA LEU A 109 -4.44 7.27 -9.91
C LEU A 109 -4.39 7.75 -11.36
N MET A 110 -5.17 8.78 -11.71
CA MET A 110 -5.25 9.25 -13.09
C MET A 110 -4.24 10.38 -13.33
N ILE A 111 -3.24 10.11 -14.18
CA ILE A 111 -2.22 11.08 -14.56
C ILE A 111 -2.41 11.53 -16.01
N SER A 112 -2.01 12.77 -16.30
CA SER A 112 -1.96 13.31 -17.65
C SER A 112 -0.52 13.43 -18.10
N PHE A 113 -0.21 12.93 -19.29
CA PHE A 113 1.07 13.12 -19.94
C PHE A 113 1.11 14.50 -20.65
N PRO A 114 2.31 15.05 -20.94
CA PRO A 114 2.43 16.27 -21.74
C PRO A 114 1.72 16.20 -23.10
N SER A 115 1.56 14.99 -23.65
CA SER A 115 0.81 14.70 -24.88
C SER A 115 -0.72 14.78 -24.73
N LYS A 116 -1.24 15.12 -23.54
CA LYS A 116 -2.68 15.11 -23.15
C LYS A 116 -3.32 13.72 -23.12
N GLN A 117 -2.54 12.66 -23.27
CA GLN A 117 -3.01 11.31 -22.99
C GLN A 117 -3.14 11.13 -21.48
N THR A 118 -4.13 10.34 -21.06
CA THR A 118 -4.30 9.94 -19.66
C THR A 118 -3.79 8.51 -19.45
N GLY A 119 -3.36 8.22 -18.23
CA GLY A 119 -2.94 6.88 -17.84
C GLY A 119 -3.18 6.62 -16.37
N VAL A 120 -3.15 5.33 -16.00
CA VAL A 120 -3.22 4.91 -14.60
C VAL A 120 -1.81 4.85 -14.03
N PHE A 121 -1.56 5.64 -13.00
CA PHE A 121 -0.33 5.60 -12.24
C PHE A 121 -0.35 4.45 -11.23
N ARG A 122 0.42 3.39 -11.54
CA ARG A 122 0.41 2.14 -10.77
C ARG A 122 1.25 2.21 -9.49
N PHE A 123 1.07 3.23 -8.65
CA PHE A 123 1.80 3.34 -7.38
C PHE A 123 1.52 2.18 -6.40
N TYR A 124 0.46 1.41 -6.64
CA TYR A 124 0.12 0.19 -5.89
C TYR A 124 0.96 -1.05 -6.29
N ASP A 125 1.70 -1.00 -7.40
CA ASP A 125 2.67 -2.03 -7.76
C ASP A 125 4.00 -1.73 -7.06
N CYS A 126 4.51 -2.65 -6.24
CA CYS A 126 5.71 -2.40 -5.44
C CYS A 126 6.97 -2.11 -6.26
N ARG A 127 7.01 -2.52 -7.55
CA ARG A 127 8.12 -2.22 -8.46
C ARG A 127 8.08 -0.75 -8.90
N VAL A 128 6.89 -0.22 -9.13
CA VAL A 128 6.68 1.21 -9.42
C VAL A 128 6.88 2.02 -8.14
N LEU A 129 6.36 1.53 -7.00
CA LEU A 129 6.52 2.14 -5.69
C LEU A 129 8.00 2.34 -5.34
N LYS A 130 8.86 1.36 -5.64
CA LYS A 130 10.31 1.45 -5.45
C LYS A 130 10.97 2.54 -6.32
N ALA A 131 10.44 2.79 -7.52
CA ALA A 131 10.98 3.77 -8.46
C ALA A 131 10.46 5.20 -8.23
N LEU A 132 9.52 5.42 -7.30
CA LEU A 132 8.91 6.74 -7.08
C LEU A 132 9.90 7.91 -6.93
N PRO A 133 11.01 7.79 -6.18
CA PRO A 133 11.95 8.90 -6.01
C PRO A 133 12.60 9.35 -7.32
N GLU A 134 12.68 8.48 -8.32
CA GLU A 134 13.22 8.78 -9.65
C GLU A 134 12.13 9.27 -10.62
N LEU A 135 10.89 8.87 -10.40
CA LEU A 135 9.76 9.15 -11.29
C LEU A 135 9.06 10.47 -10.98
N LEU A 136 9.02 10.87 -9.71
CA LEU A 136 8.22 11.99 -9.23
C LEU A 136 9.10 13.16 -8.83
N SER A 137 8.64 14.37 -9.15
CA SER A 137 9.18 15.58 -8.54
C SER A 137 8.92 15.58 -7.03
N GLN A 138 9.61 16.46 -6.30
CA GLN A 138 9.37 16.61 -4.87
C GLN A 138 7.92 17.03 -4.56
N GLU A 139 7.33 17.90 -5.40
CA GLU A 139 5.95 18.34 -5.26
C GLU A 139 4.97 17.17 -5.49
N GLN A 140 5.20 16.36 -6.53
CA GLN A 140 4.36 15.19 -6.83
C GLN A 140 4.46 14.14 -5.72
N SER A 141 5.67 13.90 -5.21
CA SER A 141 5.92 13.00 -4.09
C SER A 141 5.21 13.48 -2.82
N THR A 142 5.31 14.77 -2.51
CA THR A 142 4.62 15.40 -1.38
C THR A 142 3.11 15.31 -1.51
N HIS A 143 2.58 15.50 -2.74
CA HIS A 143 1.16 15.35 -3.02
C HIS A 143 0.69 13.91 -2.79
N LEU A 144 1.39 12.91 -3.35
CA LEU A 144 1.05 11.50 -3.16
C LEU A 144 1.07 11.11 -1.66
N MET A 145 2.07 11.58 -0.92
CA MET A 145 2.27 11.26 0.50
C MET A 145 1.43 12.10 1.48
N LYS A 146 0.60 13.05 1.01
CA LYS A 146 -0.10 14.06 1.84
C LYS A 146 -0.79 13.52 3.10
N TYR A 147 -1.41 12.34 3.01
CA TYR A 147 -2.11 11.72 4.14
C TYR A 147 -1.40 10.49 4.69
N THR A 148 -0.17 10.23 4.28
CA THR A 148 0.61 9.05 4.65
C THR A 148 1.69 9.43 5.63
N MET A 149 1.62 8.88 6.85
CA MET A 149 2.69 9.02 7.85
C MET A 149 3.89 8.15 7.48
N ARG A 150 3.60 6.89 7.12
CA ARG A 150 4.58 5.93 6.60
C ARG A 150 3.96 5.05 5.52
N TRP A 151 4.74 4.77 4.47
CA TRP A 151 4.39 3.81 3.44
C TRP A 151 5.46 2.72 3.43
N LEU A 152 5.08 1.47 3.70
CA LEU A 152 5.99 0.34 3.77
C LEU A 152 5.71 -0.65 2.66
N PHE A 153 6.75 -1.31 2.15
CA PHE A 153 6.60 -2.39 1.18
C PHE A 153 7.81 -3.32 1.17
N LEU A 154 7.56 -4.59 0.84
CA LEU A 154 8.60 -5.58 0.64
C LEU A 154 9.10 -5.52 -0.81
N SER A 155 10.41 -5.38 -0.99
CA SER A 155 11.06 -5.50 -2.30
C SER A 155 12.47 -6.01 -2.14
N ASP A 156 12.89 -6.96 -2.97
CA ASP A 156 14.20 -7.63 -2.90
C ASP A 156 14.53 -8.16 -1.50
N ASN A 157 13.54 -8.76 -0.82
CA ASN A 157 13.63 -9.24 0.56
C ASN A 157 14.02 -8.16 1.59
N LYS A 158 13.79 -6.88 1.26
CA LYS A 158 14.02 -5.74 2.15
C LYS A 158 12.72 -4.99 2.37
N ILE A 159 12.52 -4.57 3.61
CA ILE A 159 11.42 -3.68 3.97
C ILE A 159 11.87 -2.26 3.66
N ASN A 160 11.20 -1.64 2.69
CA ASN A 160 11.41 -0.25 2.31
C ASN A 160 10.34 0.59 3.01
N ILE A 161 10.72 1.77 3.49
CA ILE A 161 9.82 2.68 4.19
C ILE A 161 10.01 4.08 3.61
N TYR A 162 8.92 4.65 3.10
CA TYR A 162 8.78 6.07 2.86
C TYR A 162 8.16 6.75 4.07
N GLN A 163 8.68 7.92 4.42
CA GLN A 163 8.18 8.75 5.51
C GLN A 163 7.99 10.18 5.02
N SER A 164 6.97 10.87 5.54
CA SER A 164 6.63 12.23 5.11
C SER A 164 7.54 13.33 5.69
N ASP A 165 8.66 13.00 6.34
CA ASP A 165 9.47 13.99 7.07
C ASP A 165 10.42 14.74 6.12
N LYS A 166 10.13 16.04 5.95
CA LYS A 166 10.86 17.11 5.24
C LYS A 166 11.64 16.72 3.98
N ASP A 167 11.06 17.10 2.85
CA ASP A 167 11.71 17.42 1.57
C ASP A 167 12.30 16.30 0.71
N ALA A 168 12.14 15.02 1.06
CA ALA A 168 12.44 13.92 0.14
C ALA A 168 11.70 12.61 0.50
N LEU A 169 11.30 11.82 -0.51
CA LEU A 169 11.00 10.39 -0.34
C LEU A 169 12.28 9.66 0.05
N ASN A 170 12.63 9.74 1.33
CA ASN A 170 13.78 9.02 1.87
C ASN A 170 13.38 7.56 2.07
N VAL A 171 13.97 6.66 1.29
CA VAL A 171 13.89 5.21 1.57
C VAL A 171 14.74 4.93 2.80
N SER A 172 14.10 4.57 3.90
CA SER A 172 14.80 3.90 5.00
C SER A 172 14.61 2.40 4.86
N ILE A 173 15.73 1.66 4.83
CA ILE A 173 15.72 0.20 4.83
C ILE A 173 15.74 -0.24 6.28
N SER A 174 14.66 -0.90 6.72
CA SER A 174 14.70 -1.62 8.00
C SER A 174 15.41 -2.95 7.77
N ALA A 175 16.65 -3.06 8.26
CA ALA A 175 17.37 -4.32 8.29
C ALA A 175 16.70 -5.25 9.32
N ASN A 176 15.87 -6.19 8.85
CA ASN A 176 15.54 -7.36 9.64
C ASN A 176 16.39 -8.52 9.15
N ASN A 177 17.13 -9.12 10.08
CA ASN A 177 17.79 -10.41 9.90
C ASN A 177 16.77 -11.44 9.40
N ILE A 178 16.84 -11.76 8.10
CA ILE A 178 16.30 -13.01 7.59
C ILE A 178 17.35 -14.09 7.93
N GLY A 179 17.43 -14.47 9.21
CA GLY A 179 17.94 -15.76 9.63
C GLY A 179 16.72 -16.66 9.85
N SER A 180 16.62 -17.88 9.33
CA SER A 180 17.69 -18.84 9.07
C SER A 180 17.37 -19.66 7.83
N LYS A 181 18.30 -19.74 6.88
CA LYS A 181 18.51 -21.00 6.15
C LYS A 181 19.17 -21.94 7.16
N GLU A 182 18.40 -22.83 7.77
CA GLU A 182 18.99 -24.07 8.26
C GLU A 182 19.22 -24.95 7.05
N VAL A 183 20.49 -24.99 6.64
CA VAL A 183 21.08 -26.14 5.98
C VAL A 183 21.11 -27.24 7.03
N LEU A 184 20.35 -28.32 6.80
CA LEU A 184 20.72 -29.70 7.08
C LEU A 184 19.86 -30.61 6.20
#